data_AF-G8RHK1-F1
#
_entry.id   AF-G8RHK1-F1
#
_cell.length_a   1.000
_cell.length_b   1.000
_cell.length_c   1.000
_cell.angle_alpha   90.00
_cell.angle_beta   90.00
_cell.angle_gamma   90.00
#
_symmetry.space_group_name_H-M   'P 1'
#
loop_
_entity.id
_entity.type
_entity.pdbx_description
1 polymer ?
#
loop_
_entity_poly.entity_id
_entity_poly.type
_entity_poly.pdbx_seq_one_letter_code
_entity_poly.pdbx_strand_id
1 'polypeptide(L)'
;MTLHETCTTDQAAPQFEHEWQRRAFGLALALSEFGHYEWSDFQQSLIDTIGRWEHTPEAERGEWDYYDHWVTALAKVVDDHHLLTNPAIANGDDHD
;
A
#
# COMPACT_ATOMS: atom_id res chain seq x y z
N MET A 1 12.82 -21.93 -36.65
CA MET A 1 12.33 -21.95 -35.25
C MET A 1 11.59 -20.65 -35.03
N THR A 2 10.28 -20.64 -35.28
CA THR A 2 9.41 -19.49 -35.06
C THR A 2 9.08 -19.44 -33.57
N LEU A 3 9.66 -18.47 -32.86
CA LEU A 3 9.29 -18.16 -31.49
C LEU A 3 7.85 -17.62 -31.51
N HIS A 4 6.96 -18.22 -30.73
CA HIS A 4 5.55 -17.83 -30.63
C HIS A 4 5.46 -16.47 -29.90
N GLU A 5 4.80 -15.48 -30.51
CA GLU A 5 4.72 -14.09 -30.04
C GLU A 5 4.01 -13.90 -28.69
N THR A 6 3.46 -14.97 -28.09
CA THR A 6 2.88 -14.92 -26.74
C THR A 6 3.89 -15.17 -25.62
N CYS A 7 5.18 -15.35 -25.92
CA CYS A 7 6.23 -15.43 -24.92
C CYS A 7 6.75 -14.04 -24.51
N THR A 8 5.86 -13.10 -24.18
CA THR A 8 6.19 -11.89 -23.42
C THR A 8 4.87 -11.26 -23.02
N THR A 9 4.27 -11.73 -21.94
CA THR A 9 3.65 -10.86 -20.95
C THR A 9 3.53 -11.72 -19.72
N ASP A 10 4.23 -11.34 -18.67
CA ASP A 10 3.95 -11.79 -17.31
C ASP A 10 2.49 -11.41 -17.02
N GLN A 11 1.54 -12.30 -17.31
CA GLN A 11 0.10 -12.04 -17.15
C GLN A 11 -0.29 -11.85 -15.67
N ALA A 12 0.66 -12.05 -14.75
CA ALA A 12 0.53 -11.84 -13.32
C ALA A 12 1.13 -10.50 -12.84
N ALA A 13 1.68 -9.68 -13.74
CA ALA A 13 2.27 -8.40 -13.34
C ALA A 13 1.18 -7.48 -12.79
N PRO A 14 1.39 -6.86 -11.62
CA PRO A 14 0.46 -5.87 -11.09
C PRO A 14 0.31 -4.73 -12.10
N GLN A 15 -0.93 -4.48 -12.52
CA GLN A 15 -1.25 -3.37 -13.40
C GLN A 15 -1.31 -2.09 -12.57
N PHE A 16 -0.71 -1.02 -13.10
CA PHE A 16 -0.67 0.30 -12.48
C PHE A 16 -1.24 1.31 -13.46
N GLU A 17 -2.35 1.94 -13.09
CA GLU A 17 -3.01 3.03 -13.82
C GLU A 17 -2.29 4.36 -13.58
N HIS A 18 -1.67 4.51 -12.40
CA HIS A 18 -0.93 5.73 -12.03
C HIS A 18 0.46 5.42 -11.49
N GLU A 19 1.40 6.37 -11.67
CA GLU A 19 2.77 6.21 -11.18
C GLU A 19 2.85 6.00 -9.67
N TRP A 20 1.95 6.63 -8.90
CA TRP A 20 1.93 6.51 -7.45
C TRP A 20 1.58 5.10 -6.99
N GLN A 21 0.76 4.36 -7.75
CA GLN A 21 0.38 2.97 -7.42
C GLN A 21 1.59 2.05 -7.45
N ARG A 22 2.48 2.23 -8.45
CA ARG A 22 3.75 1.49 -8.53
C ARG A 22 4.67 1.81 -7.35
N ARG A 23 4.71 3.08 -6.92
CA ARG A 23 5.49 3.51 -5.77
C ARG A 23 4.95 2.92 -4.46
N ALA A 24 3.63 2.90 -4.27
CA ALA A 24 2.98 2.31 -3.10
C ALA A 24 3.23 0.79 -3.01
N PHE A 25 3.12 0.08 -4.14
CA PHE A 25 3.44 -1.34 -4.21
C PHE A 25 4.92 -1.60 -3.88
N GLY A 26 5.83 -0.86 -4.52
CA GLY A 26 7.26 -1.00 -4.27
C GLY A 26 7.65 -0.68 -2.82
N LEU A 27 7.00 0.31 -2.20
CA LEU A 27 7.24 0.65 -0.80
C LEU A 27 6.75 -0.47 0.13
N ALA A 28 5.57 -1.01 -0.10
CA ALA A 28 5.04 -2.12 0.69
C ALA A 28 5.93 -3.37 0.58
N LEU A 29 6.43 -3.66 -0.62
CA LEU A 29 7.33 -4.80 -0.83
C LEU A 29 8.68 -4.56 -0.14
N ALA A 30 9.29 -3.39 -0.36
CA ALA A 30 10.59 -3.05 0.22
C ALA A 30 10.56 -3.12 1.75
N LEU A 31 9.54 -2.53 2.41
CA LEU A 31 9.44 -2.58 3.88
C LEU A 31 9.38 -4.01 4.40
N SER A 32 8.68 -4.91 3.69
CA SER A 32 8.63 -6.31 4.06
C SER A 32 9.95 -7.04 3.79
N GLU A 33 10.57 -6.82 2.63
CA GLU A 33 11.87 -7.42 2.28
C GLU A 33 12.99 -6.99 3.23
N PHE A 34 12.93 -5.76 3.76
CA PHE A 34 13.85 -5.27 4.78
C PHE A 34 13.51 -5.74 6.21
N GLY A 35 12.45 -6.54 6.39
CA GLY A 35 12.08 -7.15 7.67
C GLY A 35 11.41 -6.18 8.65
N HIS A 36 10.84 -5.08 8.17
CA HIS A 36 10.08 -4.17 9.04
C HIS A 36 8.72 -4.74 9.46
N TYR A 37 8.12 -5.58 8.62
CA TYR A 37 6.93 -6.39 8.90
C TYR A 37 6.90 -7.63 8.00
N GLU A 38 6.13 -8.66 8.37
CA GLU A 38 5.93 -9.83 7.52
C GLU A 38 4.92 -9.52 6.42
N TRP A 39 5.14 -10.03 5.20
CA TRP A 39 4.23 -9.79 4.09
C TRP A 39 2.79 -10.22 4.40
N SER A 40 2.63 -11.27 5.21
CA SER A 40 1.33 -11.73 5.69
C SER A 40 0.58 -10.70 6.54
N ASP A 41 1.28 -9.86 7.31
CA ASP A 41 0.66 -8.82 8.12
C ASP A 41 0.02 -7.76 7.21
N PHE A 42 0.72 -7.41 6.14
CA PHE A 42 0.17 -6.54 5.10
C PHE A 42 -1.02 -7.15 4.37
N GLN A 43 -0.92 -8.41 3.95
CA GLN A 43 -2.04 -9.12 3.31
C GLN A 43 -3.28 -9.14 4.22
N GLN A 44 -3.08 -9.40 5.52
CA GLN A 44 -4.17 -9.44 6.48
C GLN A 44 -4.80 -8.05 6.70
N SER A 45 -3.98 -6.99 6.79
CA SER A 45 -4.45 -5.61 6.86
C SER A 45 -5.26 -5.20 5.62
N LEU A 46 -4.86 -5.66 4.43
CA LEU A 46 -5.58 -5.40 3.18
C LEU A 46 -6.94 -6.09 3.16
N ILE A 47 -7.01 -7.37 3.55
CA ILE A 47 -8.26 -8.13 3.66
C ILE A 47 -9.22 -7.44 4.63
N ASP A 48 -8.73 -7.02 5.79
CA ASP A 48 -9.51 -6.34 6.81
C ASP A 48 -9.98 -4.93 6.35
N THR A 49 -9.15 -4.22 5.60
CA THR A 49 -9.50 -2.90 5.05
C THR A 49 -10.58 -3.00 3.97
N ILE A 50 -10.44 -3.95 3.04
CA ILE A 50 -11.47 -4.23 2.03
C ILE A 50 -12.75 -4.73 2.71
N GLY A 51 -12.64 -5.66 3.67
CA GLY A 51 -13.79 -6.20 4.39
C GLY A 51 -14.56 -5.13 5.17
N ARG A 52 -13.87 -4.14 5.74
CA ARG A 52 -14.50 -2.94 6.33
C ARG A 52 -15.27 -2.14 5.29
N TRP A 53 -14.64 -1.81 4.16
CA TRP A 53 -15.31 -1.08 3.07
C TRP A 53 -16.53 -1.86 2.55
N GLU A 54 -16.43 -3.18 2.44
CA GLU A 54 -17.53 -4.06 2.04
C GLU A 54 -18.69 -4.08 3.03
N HIS A 55 -18.47 -3.75 4.30
CA HIS A 55 -19.51 -3.62 5.31
C HIS A 55 -20.02 -2.18 5.48
N THR A 56 -19.35 -1.17 4.91
CA THR A 56 -19.79 0.22 4.95
C THR A 56 -21.09 0.40 4.13
N PRO A 57 -22.12 1.06 4.67
CA PRO A 57 -23.37 1.29 3.94
C PRO A 57 -23.14 2.09 2.65
N GLU A 58 -23.90 1.79 1.59
CA GLU A 58 -23.73 2.40 0.26
C GLU A 58 -23.76 3.93 0.26
N ALA A 59 -24.53 4.54 1.18
CA ALA A 59 -24.61 5.99 1.33
C ALA A 59 -23.30 6.65 1.80
N GLU A 60 -22.42 5.88 2.44
CA GLU A 60 -21.11 6.30 2.96
C GLU A 60 -19.95 5.67 2.18
N ARG A 61 -20.27 4.72 1.29
CA ARG A 61 -19.30 4.00 0.48
C ARG A 61 -18.95 4.84 -0.75
N GLY A 62 -17.68 5.25 -0.83
CA GLY A 62 -17.13 5.90 -2.02
C GLY A 62 -17.01 4.93 -3.22
N GLU A 63 -16.46 5.43 -4.32
CA GLU A 63 -16.10 4.58 -5.46
C GLU A 63 -15.03 3.54 -5.05
N TRP A 64 -15.07 2.37 -5.69
CA TRP A 64 -14.10 1.31 -5.44
C TRP A 64 -12.76 1.66 -6.11
N ASP A 65 -11.70 1.77 -5.30
CA ASP A 65 -10.33 1.90 -5.77
C ASP A 65 -9.42 0.93 -4.99
N TYR A 66 -8.89 -0.06 -5.70
CA TYR A 66 -8.04 -1.09 -5.12
C TYR A 66 -6.76 -0.53 -4.48
N TYR A 67 -6.12 0.45 -5.13
CA TYR A 67 -4.87 1.01 -4.63
C TYR A 67 -5.09 2.02 -3.51
N ASP A 68 -6.28 2.63 -3.40
CA ASP A 68 -6.65 3.41 -2.22
C ASP A 68 -6.74 2.51 -0.97
N HIS A 69 -7.39 1.35 -1.10
CA HIS A 69 -7.41 0.34 -0.04
C HIS A 69 -6.02 -0.23 0.26
N TRP A 70 -5.18 -0.41 -0.76
CA TRP A 70 -3.77 -0.81 -0.60
C TRP A 70 -2.98 0.18 0.24
N VAL A 71 -3.06 1.48 -0.07
CA VAL A 71 -2.36 2.53 0.67
C VAL A 71 -2.90 2.66 2.09
N THR A 72 -4.21 2.55 2.28
CA THR A 72 -4.85 2.54 3.61
C THR A 72 -4.34 1.38 4.46
N ALA A 73 -4.28 0.17 3.89
CA ALA A 73 -3.76 -1.01 4.57
C ALA A 73 -2.27 -0.88 4.90
N LEU A 74 -1.47 -0.30 3.99
CA LEU A 74 -0.05 -0.05 4.18
C LEU A 74 0.18 0.94 5.32
N ALA A 75 -0.55 2.05 5.34
CA ALA A 75 -0.46 3.06 6.39
C ALA A 75 -0.76 2.46 7.77
N LYS A 76 -1.76 1.58 7.86
CA LYS A 76 -2.08 0.85 9.09
C LYS A 76 -0.93 -0.03 9.56
N VAL A 77 -0.34 -0.85 8.69
CA VAL A 77 0.78 -1.74 9.06
C VAL A 77 1.99 -0.92 9.50
N VAL A 78 2.28 0.17 8.80
CA VAL A 78 3.37 1.08 9.14
C VAL A 78 3.19 1.71 10.53
N ASP A 79 1.95 2.05 10.88
CA ASP A 79 1.59 2.58 12.21
C ASP A 79 1.66 1.51 13.31
N ASP A 80 1.06 0.34 13.08
CA ASP A 80 1.08 -0.81 14.01
C ASP A 80 2.52 -1.28 14.30
N HIS A 81 3.44 -1.16 13.34
CA HIS A 81 4.87 -1.48 13.51
C HIS A 81 5.73 -0.28 13.94
N HIS A 82 5.12 0.88 14.19
CA HIS A 82 5.80 2.12 14.61
C HIS A 82 6.99 2.53 13.71
N LEU A 83 6.87 2.30 12.40
CA LEU A 83 7.96 2.55 11.44
C LEU A 83 8.13 4.05 11.13
N LEU A 84 7.13 4.86 11.44
CA LEU A 84 7.19 6.31 11.31
C LEU A 84 7.45 6.92 12.69
N THR A 85 8.60 7.57 12.83
CA THR A 85 8.77 8.56 13.88
C THR A 85 8.14 9.85 13.39
N ASN A 86 7.09 10.34 14.05
CA ASN A 86 6.64 11.71 13.83
C ASN A 86 7.79 12.62 14.28
N PRO A 87 8.49 13.33 13.38
CA PRO A 87 9.46 14.31 13.84
C PRO A 87 8.67 15.33 14.65
N ALA A 88 8.98 15.46 15.93
CA ALA A 88 8.51 16.60 16.69
C ALA A 88 8.93 17.83 15.88
N ILE A 89 7.97 18.55 15.31
CA ILE A 89 8.22 19.86 14.72
C ILE A 89 8.71 20.68 15.91
N ALA A 90 10.02 20.74 16.09
CA ALA A 90 10.64 21.68 16.98
C ALA A 90 10.34 23.03 16.36
N ASN A 91 9.25 23.65 16.81
CA ASN A 91 9.00 25.05 16.56
C ASN A 91 10.26 25.76 17.07
N GLY A 92 11.04 26.29 16.13
CA GLY A 92 12.18 27.13 16.43
C GLY A 92 11.67 28.45 16.99
N ASP A 93 11.30 28.44 18.26
CA ASP A 93 11.42 29.59 19.14
C ASP A 93 12.92 29.75 19.44
N ASP A 94 13.63 30.44 18.55
CA ASP A 94 14.86 31.13 18.92
C ASP A 94 14.77 32.54 18.34
N HIS A 95 14.34 33.43 19.22
CA HIS A 95 14.38 34.86 19.08
C HIS A 95 15.77 35.33 19.56
N ASP A 96 16.59 35.85 18.65
CA ASP A 96 17.62 36.86 18.93
C ASP A 96 17.87 37.72 17.67
#